data_AF-A0A2N6AAF1-F1
#
_entry.id   AF-A0A2N6AAF1-F1
#
_cell.length_a   1.000
_cell.length_b   1.000
_cell.length_c   1.000
_cell.angle_alpha   90.00
_cell.angle_beta   90.00
_cell.angle_gamma   90.00
#
_symmetry.space_group_name_H-M   'P 1'
#
loop_
_entity.id
_entity.type
_entity.pdbx_description
1 polymer ?
#
loop_
_entity_poly.entity_id
_entity_poly.type
_entity_poly.pdbx_seq_one_letter_code
_entity_poly.pdbx_strand_id
1 'polypeptide(L)'
;MIKYRIKINIPGWYTSRGMENTATKAIKKTKYTADIYSAVGWFEDNIFSSLMSELDKDKVQKRVRLSTIMNIHDKSGLKDRSKISRMRKSIEDGRHTLARSGMPNIKILKLSSKELFLFDGHHSLLAYMSAGKRYLHQIPYLIIEEKDEQKILDNNFQRFFGEHLKWKRREKWQNYTINWNARGKKKLEERRQRNMGELFDVLGERGIV
;
A
#
# COMPACT_ATOMS: atom_id res chain seq x y z
N MET A 1 -10.76 -22.46 5.40
CA MET A 1 -10.37 -21.23 6.13
C MET A 1 -9.87 -20.19 5.12
N ILE A 2 -10.61 -19.09 4.95
CA ILE A 2 -10.13 -17.92 4.19
C ILE A 2 -9.15 -17.19 5.10
N LYS A 3 -8.00 -16.80 4.53
CA LYS A 3 -7.01 -15.97 5.24
C LYS A 3 -7.23 -14.53 4.82
N TYR A 4 -6.81 -14.21 3.60
CA TYR A 4 -6.89 -12.86 3.08
C TYR A 4 -8.08 -12.69 2.13
N ARG A 5 -8.70 -11.51 2.17
CA ARG A 5 -9.50 -10.98 1.07
C ARG A 5 -8.67 -9.88 0.40
N ILE A 6 -8.46 -10.01 -0.90
CA ILE A 6 -7.74 -9.02 -1.69
C ILE A 6 -8.77 -8.28 -2.53
N LYS A 7 -8.87 -6.96 -2.32
CA LYS A 7 -9.63 -6.04 -3.17
C LYS A 7 -8.63 -5.28 -4.04
N ILE A 8 -8.89 -5.25 -5.33
CA ILE A 8 -8.12 -4.47 -6.29
C ILE A 8 -8.98 -3.32 -6.81
N ASN A 9 -8.34 -2.17 -7.02
CA ASN A 9 -8.89 -1.07 -7.80
C ASN A 9 -7.90 -0.72 -8.90
N ILE A 10 -8.39 -0.60 -10.13
CA ILE A 10 -7.67 -0.02 -11.25
C ILE A 10 -8.60 0.99 -11.90
N PRO A 11 -8.45 2.29 -11.59
CA PRO A 11 -9.27 3.32 -12.23
C PRO A 11 -9.20 3.19 -13.75
N GLY A 12 -10.35 3.24 -14.40
CA GLY A 12 -10.42 3.21 -15.85
C GLY A 12 -9.79 4.46 -16.45
N TRP A 13 -9.16 4.32 -17.61
CA TRP A 13 -8.56 5.42 -18.39
C TRP A 13 -9.56 6.53 -18.79
N TYR A 14 -10.85 6.30 -18.60
CA TYR A 14 -11.91 7.24 -18.93
C TYR A 14 -13.09 7.07 -17.97
N THR A 15 -13.12 7.78 -16.85
CA THR A 15 -14.42 8.30 -16.38
C THR A 15 -14.23 9.64 -15.68
N SER A 16 -14.80 10.68 -16.28
CA SER A 16 -15.06 11.99 -15.68
C SER A 16 -16.08 11.94 -14.52
N ARG A 17 -16.41 10.76 -13.99
CA ARG A 17 -17.57 10.54 -13.10
C ARG A 17 -17.25 9.87 -11.75
N GLY A 18 -15.98 9.73 -11.37
CA GLY A 18 -15.63 9.23 -10.04
C GLY A 18 -16.15 7.81 -9.76
N MET A 19 -15.96 6.90 -10.72
CA MET A 19 -16.24 5.47 -10.57
C MET A 19 -14.95 4.70 -10.27
N GLU A 20 -15.03 3.65 -9.47
CA GLU A 20 -13.95 2.68 -9.25
C GLU A 20 -14.20 1.47 -10.17
N ASN A 21 -13.16 0.96 -10.84
CA ASN A 21 -13.24 -0.41 -11.34
C ASN A 21 -12.59 -1.29 -10.29
N THR A 22 -13.40 -2.05 -9.58
CA THR A 22 -12.91 -2.91 -8.52
C THR A 22 -13.28 -4.35 -8.76
N ALA A 23 -12.39 -5.24 -8.33
CA ALA A 23 -12.68 -6.65 -8.20
C ALA A 23 -12.21 -7.10 -6.81
N THR A 24 -12.84 -8.14 -6.28
CA THR A 24 -12.51 -8.68 -4.96
C THR A 24 -12.38 -10.19 -5.06
N LYS A 25 -11.28 -10.74 -4.55
CA LYS A 25 -11.08 -12.19 -4.45
C LYS A 25 -10.72 -12.59 -3.03
N ALA A 26 -11.32 -13.67 -2.55
CA ALA A 26 -10.94 -14.29 -1.29
C ALA A 26 -9.87 -15.37 -1.54
N ILE A 27 -8.81 -15.36 -0.73
CA ILE A 27 -7.69 -16.29 -0.80
C ILE A 27 -7.69 -17.17 0.44
N LYS A 28 -7.67 -18.50 0.21
CA LYS A 28 -7.61 -19.50 1.29
C LYS A 28 -6.19 -19.64 1.82
N LYS A 29 -6.05 -19.92 3.13
CA LYS A 29 -4.75 -20.21 3.75
C LYS A 29 -4.13 -21.44 3.10
N THR A 30 -2.90 -21.29 2.63
CA THR A 30 -2.02 -22.35 2.12
C THR A 30 -0.61 -22.10 2.66
N LYS A 31 0.32 -23.06 2.47
CA LYS A 31 1.74 -22.85 2.80
C LYS A 31 2.35 -21.66 2.02
N TYR A 32 1.86 -21.40 0.81
CA TYR A 32 2.32 -20.32 -0.07
C TYR A 32 1.72 -18.94 0.28
N THR A 33 0.75 -18.89 1.19
CA THR A 33 0.11 -17.64 1.65
C THR A 33 0.33 -17.44 3.15
N ALA A 34 1.46 -17.94 3.66
CA ALA A 34 1.83 -17.90 5.07
C ALA A 34 1.99 -16.46 5.61
N ASP A 35 2.40 -15.52 4.77
CA ASP A 35 2.48 -14.09 5.05
C ASP A 35 1.92 -13.26 3.87
N ILE A 36 1.82 -11.95 4.06
CA ILE A 36 1.18 -11.00 3.16
C ILE A 36 1.94 -10.82 1.85
N TYR A 37 3.28 -10.86 1.88
CA TYR A 37 4.09 -10.78 0.66
C TYR A 37 3.93 -12.06 -0.15
N SER A 38 3.98 -13.22 0.50
CA SER A 38 3.73 -14.51 -0.13
C SER A 38 2.31 -14.60 -0.68
N ALA A 39 1.31 -14.05 0.04
CA ALA A 39 -0.06 -13.97 -0.44
C ALA A 39 -0.23 -13.07 -1.66
N VAL A 40 0.45 -11.92 -1.69
CA VAL A 40 0.48 -11.03 -2.85
C VAL A 40 1.15 -11.69 -4.05
N GLY A 41 2.32 -12.32 -3.86
CA GLY A 41 3.01 -13.01 -4.95
C GLY A 41 2.18 -14.15 -5.51
N TRP A 42 1.62 -15.00 -4.64
CA TRP A 42 0.73 -16.07 -5.08
C TRP A 42 -0.51 -15.53 -5.81
N PHE A 43 -1.11 -14.44 -5.32
CA PHE A 43 -2.23 -13.78 -6.00
C PHE A 43 -1.84 -13.27 -7.39
N GLU A 44 -0.69 -12.61 -7.51
CA GLU A 44 -0.16 -12.12 -8.78
C GLU A 44 0.00 -13.26 -9.80
N ASP A 45 0.62 -14.36 -9.37
CA ASP A 45 0.94 -15.49 -10.23
C ASP A 45 -0.28 -16.34 -10.63
N ASN A 46 -1.30 -16.42 -9.77
CA ASN A 46 -2.37 -17.42 -9.92
C ASN A 46 -3.78 -16.83 -10.13
N ILE A 47 -4.01 -15.58 -9.74
CA ILE A 47 -5.37 -15.00 -9.71
C ILE A 47 -5.45 -13.70 -10.51
N PHE A 48 -4.41 -12.86 -10.47
CA PHE A 48 -4.52 -11.49 -10.94
C PHE A 48 -5.03 -11.40 -12.39
N SER A 49 -4.46 -12.18 -13.31
CA SER A 49 -4.85 -12.16 -14.73
C SER A 49 -6.33 -12.50 -14.94
N SER A 50 -6.86 -13.54 -14.29
CA SER A 50 -8.28 -13.91 -14.43
C SER A 50 -9.19 -12.88 -13.77
N LEU A 51 -8.81 -12.34 -12.62
CA LEU A 51 -9.57 -11.32 -11.91
C LEU A 51 -9.72 -10.02 -12.72
N MET A 52 -8.75 -9.70 -13.57
CA MET A 52 -8.82 -8.51 -14.43
C MET A 52 -9.99 -8.54 -15.42
N SER A 53 -10.44 -9.74 -15.82
CA SER A 53 -11.64 -9.92 -16.63
C SER A 53 -12.95 -9.78 -15.83
N GLU A 54 -12.88 -9.86 -14.50
CA GLU A 54 -13.99 -9.75 -13.56
C GLU A 54 -14.11 -8.33 -12.97
N LEU A 55 -13.46 -7.31 -13.55
CA LEU A 55 -13.53 -5.94 -13.05
C LEU A 55 -14.92 -5.33 -13.27
N ASP A 56 -15.65 -5.15 -12.17
CA ASP A 56 -16.94 -4.50 -12.17
C ASP A 56 -16.80 -2.98 -11.93
N LYS A 57 -17.70 -2.22 -12.56
CA LYS A 57 -17.80 -0.77 -12.37
C LYS A 57 -18.68 -0.48 -11.16
N ASP A 58 -18.05 -0.11 -10.06
CA ASP A 58 -18.75 0.26 -8.83
C ASP A 58 -18.79 1.79 -8.66
N LYS A 59 -19.91 2.27 -8.09
CA LYS A 59 -19.96 3.65 -7.59
C LYS A 59 -19.06 3.77 -6.36
N VAL A 60 -18.29 4.86 -6.29
CA VAL A 60 -17.47 5.17 -5.10
C VAL A 60 -18.38 5.34 -3.88
N GLN A 61 -18.37 4.35 -3.00
CA GLN A 61 -19.17 4.40 -1.76
C GLN A 61 -18.45 5.18 -0.63
N LYS A 62 -17.10 5.20 -0.62
CA LYS A 62 -16.34 5.87 0.44
C LYS A 62 -15.05 6.49 -0.10
N ARG A 63 -14.93 7.82 0.01
CA ARG A 63 -13.71 8.56 -0.35
C ARG A 63 -12.69 8.48 0.79
N VAL A 64 -11.71 7.61 0.65
CA VAL A 64 -10.54 7.55 1.55
C VAL A 64 -9.49 8.55 1.07
N ARG A 65 -9.02 9.45 1.94
CA ARG A 65 -7.94 10.40 1.60
C ARG A 65 -6.60 9.68 1.57
N LEU A 66 -5.75 9.98 0.59
CA LEU A 66 -4.41 9.40 0.51
C LEU A 66 -3.55 9.83 1.70
N SER A 67 -3.70 11.07 2.13
CA SER A 67 -2.92 11.65 3.24
C SER A 67 -3.16 10.96 4.58
N THR A 68 -4.27 10.25 4.78
CA THR A 68 -4.59 9.60 6.05
C THR A 68 -4.04 8.17 6.16
N ILE A 69 -3.43 7.63 5.09
CA ILE A 69 -2.89 6.26 5.09
C ILE A 69 -1.61 6.23 5.92
N MET A 70 -1.50 5.29 6.86
CA MET A 70 -0.30 5.12 7.68
C MET A 70 0.83 4.52 6.85
N ASN A 71 2.03 5.08 6.93
CA ASN A 71 3.21 4.68 6.18
C ASN A 71 4.08 3.69 6.96
N ILE A 72 4.57 2.61 6.33
CA ILE A 72 5.61 1.76 6.95
C ILE A 72 7.01 2.42 6.99
N HIS A 73 7.24 3.48 6.21
CA HIS A 73 8.55 4.12 6.02
C HIS A 73 8.47 5.61 6.31
N ASP A 74 9.40 6.13 7.11
CA ASP A 74 9.66 7.57 7.19
C ASP A 74 10.53 8.04 6.01
N LYS A 75 10.80 9.35 5.95
CA LYS A 75 11.63 9.96 4.89
C LYS A 75 13.02 9.34 4.72
N SER A 76 13.55 8.75 5.80
CA SER A 76 14.83 8.03 5.87
C SER A 76 14.79 6.69 5.12
N GLY A 77 13.62 6.05 5.07
CA GLY A 77 13.37 4.78 4.39
C GLY A 77 13.13 4.91 2.89
N LEU A 78 12.85 6.11 2.38
CA LEU A 78 12.62 6.34 0.96
C LEU A 78 13.95 6.38 0.17
N LYS A 79 14.19 5.34 -0.63
CA LYS A 79 15.28 5.31 -1.65
C LYS A 79 14.97 6.27 -2.81
N ASP A 80 15.97 6.63 -3.62
CA ASP A 80 15.84 7.31 -4.93
C ASP A 80 14.59 8.22 -5.09
N ARG A 81 14.70 9.44 -4.60
CA ARG A 81 13.61 10.43 -4.67
C ARG A 81 13.29 10.89 -6.10
N SER A 82 14.26 10.83 -7.01
CA SER A 82 14.06 11.18 -8.42
C SER A 82 13.03 10.28 -9.11
N LYS A 83 12.82 9.07 -8.58
CA LYS A 83 11.77 8.15 -9.03
C LYS A 83 10.38 8.74 -8.85
N ILE A 84 10.14 9.53 -7.80
CA ILE A 84 8.83 10.15 -7.54
C ILE A 84 8.51 11.16 -8.65
N SER A 85 9.44 12.05 -8.99
CA SER A 85 9.25 13.05 -10.05
C SER A 85 9.02 12.41 -11.43
N ARG A 86 9.77 11.34 -11.76
CA ARG A 86 9.56 10.57 -13.00
C ARG A 86 8.18 9.92 -13.06
N MET A 87 7.75 9.32 -11.94
CA MET A 87 6.42 8.74 -11.81
C MET A 87 5.32 9.81 -11.90
N ARG A 88 5.51 10.97 -11.26
CA ARG A 88 4.58 12.11 -11.31
C ARG A 88 4.34 12.55 -12.74
N LYS A 89 5.41 12.79 -13.52
CA LYS A 89 5.31 13.15 -14.93
C LYS A 89 4.53 12.10 -15.73
N SER A 90 4.82 10.81 -15.48
CA SER A 90 4.07 9.73 -16.14
C SER A 90 2.58 9.73 -15.80
N ILE A 91 2.21 10.09 -14.57
CA ILE A 91 0.82 10.20 -14.13
C ILE A 91 0.13 11.42 -14.74
N GLU A 92 0.84 12.55 -14.85
CA GLU A 92 0.37 13.76 -15.53
C GLU A 92 0.13 13.51 -17.02
N ASP A 93 0.94 12.66 -17.66
CA ASP A 93 0.76 12.17 -19.03
C ASP A 93 -0.38 11.13 -19.17
N GLY A 94 -1.15 10.88 -18.10
CA GLY A 94 -2.29 9.95 -18.10
C GLY A 94 -1.95 8.47 -17.88
N ARG A 95 -0.69 8.12 -17.57
CA ARG A 95 -0.29 6.72 -17.34
C ARG A 95 -0.30 6.34 -15.86
N HIS A 96 -0.71 5.12 -15.57
CA HIS A 96 -0.62 4.57 -14.21
C HIS A 96 0.75 3.96 -13.90
N THR A 97 1.18 4.08 -12.64
CA THR A 97 2.38 3.40 -12.13
C THR A 97 2.06 1.97 -11.68
N LEU A 98 2.10 1.02 -12.60
CA LEU A 98 1.84 -0.40 -12.35
C LEU A 98 3.13 -1.23 -12.31
N ALA A 99 3.06 -2.44 -11.77
CA ALA A 99 4.11 -3.45 -11.89
C ALA A 99 4.17 -3.97 -13.35
N ARG A 100 5.21 -4.72 -13.70
CA ARG A 100 5.36 -5.30 -15.05
C ARG A 100 4.18 -6.20 -15.42
N SER A 101 3.59 -6.89 -14.44
CA SER A 101 2.38 -7.71 -14.60
C SER A 101 1.12 -6.90 -14.89
N GLY A 102 1.13 -5.58 -14.69
CA GLY A 102 -0.06 -4.73 -14.65
C GLY A 102 -0.67 -4.58 -13.25
N MET A 103 -0.15 -5.28 -12.24
CA MET A 103 -0.64 -5.19 -10.87
C MET A 103 -0.36 -3.80 -10.26
N PRO A 104 -1.26 -3.24 -9.43
CA PRO A 104 -0.99 -2.02 -8.69
C PRO A 104 0.28 -2.10 -7.82
N ASN A 105 1.14 -1.09 -7.92
CA ASN A 105 2.33 -0.99 -7.06
C ASN A 105 1.99 -0.64 -5.61
N ILE A 106 0.85 0.01 -5.37
CA ILE A 106 0.40 0.47 -4.05
C ILE A 106 -0.31 -0.68 -3.36
N LYS A 107 0.28 -1.17 -2.27
CA LYS A 107 -0.26 -2.29 -1.49
C LYS A 107 -0.54 -1.84 -0.07
N ILE A 108 -1.81 -1.95 0.29
CA ILE A 108 -2.37 -1.45 1.54
C ILE A 108 -2.90 -2.64 2.32
N LEU A 109 -2.61 -2.65 3.60
CA LEU A 109 -3.24 -3.54 4.56
C LEU A 109 -4.35 -2.78 5.28
N LYS A 110 -5.54 -3.37 5.32
CA LYS A 110 -6.64 -2.86 6.13
C LYS A 110 -6.61 -3.56 7.47
N LEU A 111 -6.35 -2.77 8.51
CA LEU A 111 -6.23 -3.26 9.88
C LEU A 111 -7.60 -3.22 10.56
N SER A 112 -8.28 -2.08 10.46
CA SER A 112 -9.63 -1.88 10.97
C SER A 112 -10.52 -1.19 9.92
N SER A 113 -11.78 -0.90 10.27
CA SER A 113 -12.70 -0.17 9.37
C SER A 113 -12.25 1.26 9.04
N LYS A 114 -11.30 1.81 9.81
CA LYS A 114 -10.79 3.18 9.70
C LYS A 114 -9.29 3.25 9.43
N GLU A 115 -8.54 2.19 9.66
CA GLU A 115 -7.07 2.22 9.55
C GLU A 115 -6.55 1.44 8.35
N LEU A 116 -5.82 2.17 7.51
CA LEU A 116 -5.12 1.65 6.35
C LEU A 116 -3.62 1.85 6.53
N PHE A 117 -2.86 0.80 6.23
CA PHE A 117 -1.41 0.76 6.39
C PHE A 117 -0.74 0.45 5.04
N LEU A 118 0.01 1.40 4.51
CA LEU A 118 0.80 1.25 3.31
C LEU A 118 2.09 0.50 3.63
N PHE A 119 2.17 -0.76 3.18
CA PHE A 119 3.34 -1.60 3.38
C PHE A 119 4.22 -1.74 2.12
N ASP A 120 3.73 -1.29 0.95
CA ASP A 120 4.50 -1.21 -0.29
C ASP A 120 3.92 -0.14 -1.24
N GLY A 121 4.77 0.47 -2.07
CA GLY A 121 4.36 1.46 -3.08
C GLY A 121 4.43 2.93 -2.66
N HIS A 122 5.24 3.29 -1.67
CA HIS A 122 5.39 4.68 -1.18
C HIS A 122 5.72 5.69 -2.29
N HIS A 123 6.66 5.36 -3.18
CA HIS A 123 7.01 6.22 -4.32
C HIS A 123 5.83 6.49 -5.23
N SER A 124 5.06 5.43 -5.57
CA SER A 124 3.88 5.55 -6.41
C SER A 124 2.81 6.41 -5.74
N LEU A 125 2.54 6.18 -4.45
CA LEU A 125 1.54 6.95 -3.72
C LEU A 125 1.93 8.42 -3.60
N LEU A 126 3.18 8.72 -3.27
CA LEU A 126 3.71 10.09 -3.24
C LEU A 126 3.63 10.74 -4.64
N ALA A 127 3.93 10.01 -5.70
CA ALA A 127 3.84 10.53 -7.07
C ALA A 127 2.39 10.88 -7.45
N TYR A 128 1.41 10.05 -7.07
CA TYR A 128 0.00 10.37 -7.27
C TYR A 128 -0.45 11.59 -6.46
N MET A 129 -0.02 11.70 -5.19
CA MET A 129 -0.29 12.88 -4.37
C MET A 129 0.32 14.14 -4.99
N SER A 130 1.56 14.04 -5.50
CA SER A 130 2.26 15.12 -6.20
C SER A 130 1.54 15.53 -7.49
N ALA A 131 0.94 14.58 -8.20
CA ALA A 131 0.11 14.80 -9.38
C ALA A 131 -1.34 15.26 -9.04
N GLY A 132 -1.58 15.70 -7.80
CA GLY A 132 -2.86 16.27 -7.36
C GLY A 132 -3.96 15.26 -7.02
N LYS A 133 -3.67 13.95 -6.99
CA LYS A 133 -4.66 12.96 -6.53
C LYS A 133 -4.82 13.05 -5.01
N ARG A 134 -6.06 13.06 -4.54
CA ARG A 134 -6.40 13.27 -3.13
C ARG A 134 -7.02 12.03 -2.48
N TYR A 135 -7.61 11.15 -3.27
CA TYR A 135 -8.40 10.02 -2.79
C TYR A 135 -8.00 8.69 -3.41
N LEU A 136 -8.21 7.62 -2.65
CA LEU A 136 -7.80 6.26 -3.00
C LEU A 136 -8.49 5.73 -4.26
N HIS A 137 -9.76 6.07 -4.47
CA HIS A 137 -10.51 5.72 -5.68
C HIS A 137 -9.89 6.24 -6.99
N GLN A 138 -9.04 7.27 -6.91
CA GLN A 138 -8.44 7.93 -8.08
C GLN A 138 -7.17 7.23 -8.56
N ILE A 139 -6.68 6.21 -7.86
CA ILE A 139 -5.39 5.57 -8.12
C ILE A 139 -5.52 4.04 -8.13
N PRO A 140 -4.64 3.33 -8.86
CA PRO A 140 -4.56 1.88 -8.76
C PRO A 140 -4.00 1.48 -7.40
N TYR A 141 -4.66 0.54 -6.73
CA TYR A 141 -4.20 -0.01 -5.46
C TYR A 141 -4.68 -1.45 -5.27
N LEU A 142 -4.01 -2.13 -4.35
CA LEU A 142 -4.41 -3.43 -3.82
C LEU A 142 -4.58 -3.29 -2.30
N ILE A 143 -5.77 -3.63 -1.80
CA ILE A 143 -6.06 -3.74 -0.36
C ILE A 143 -6.10 -5.22 0.02
N ILE A 144 -5.35 -5.58 1.05
CA ILE A 144 -5.48 -6.85 1.74
C ILE A 144 -6.25 -6.63 3.04
N GLU A 145 -7.29 -7.43 3.23
CA GLU A 145 -8.08 -7.52 4.46
C GLU A 145 -7.98 -8.93 5.04
N GLU A 146 -8.04 -9.06 6.36
CA GLU A 146 -8.47 -10.31 7.00
C GLU A 146 -9.45 -9.97 8.11
N LYS A 147 -10.35 -10.91 8.42
CA LYS A 147 -11.35 -10.80 9.48
C LYS A 147 -10.75 -10.51 10.87
N ASP A 148 -9.53 -10.99 11.12
CA ASP A 148 -8.88 -10.91 12.42
C ASP A 148 -7.60 -10.07 12.27
N GLU A 149 -7.72 -8.78 12.58
CA GLU A 149 -6.62 -7.81 12.54
C GLU A 149 -5.40 -8.33 13.30
N GLN A 150 -5.63 -8.97 14.44
CA GLN A 150 -4.57 -9.47 15.28
C GLN A 150 -3.81 -10.61 14.62
N LYS A 151 -4.50 -11.51 13.92
CA LYS A 151 -3.86 -12.56 13.12
C LYS A 151 -3.09 -11.99 11.94
N ILE A 152 -3.54 -10.91 11.31
CA ILE A 152 -2.75 -10.26 10.26
C ILE A 152 -1.45 -9.75 10.86
N LEU A 153 -1.54 -8.99 11.94
CA LEU A 153 -0.36 -8.41 12.58
C LEU A 153 0.56 -9.54 13.02
N ASP A 154 0.11 -10.51 13.81
CA ASP A 154 0.95 -11.59 14.34
C ASP A 154 1.67 -12.39 13.23
N ASN A 155 0.98 -12.69 12.11
CA ASN A 155 1.58 -13.45 11.01
C ASN A 155 2.54 -12.61 10.13
N ASN A 156 2.37 -11.29 10.08
CA ASN A 156 3.09 -10.42 9.15
C ASN A 156 4.10 -9.51 9.84
N PHE A 157 4.04 -9.41 11.17
CA PHE A 157 4.88 -8.52 11.94
C PHE A 157 6.36 -8.81 11.75
N GLN A 158 6.73 -10.09 11.71
CA GLN A 158 8.10 -10.51 11.43
C GLN A 158 8.55 -10.14 10.01
N ARG A 159 7.64 -10.15 9.03
CA ARG A 159 7.97 -9.76 7.64
C ARG A 159 8.17 -8.26 7.50
N PHE A 160 7.36 -7.49 8.20
CA PHE A 160 7.56 -6.05 8.29
C PHE A 160 8.81 -5.76 9.12
N PHE A 161 8.79 -6.02 10.42
CA PHE A 161 9.77 -5.50 11.38
C PHE A 161 10.95 -6.45 11.69
N GLY A 162 11.04 -7.61 11.03
CA GLY A 162 12.18 -8.52 11.13
C GLY A 162 12.41 -9.12 12.52
N GLU A 163 13.68 -9.41 12.83
CA GLU A 163 14.13 -9.94 14.14
C GLU A 163 13.94 -8.97 15.31
N HIS A 164 13.52 -7.72 15.04
CA HIS A 164 13.24 -6.72 16.08
C HIS A 164 11.98 -7.05 16.90
N LEU A 165 11.33 -8.18 16.57
CA LEU A 165 10.23 -8.82 17.27
C LEU A 165 10.44 -9.02 18.78
N LYS A 166 11.70 -9.11 19.23
CA LYS A 166 12.01 -9.25 20.68
C LYS A 166 11.56 -8.02 21.49
N TRP A 167 11.26 -6.88 20.85
CA TRP A 167 10.95 -5.63 21.53
C TRP A 167 9.46 -5.26 21.39
N LYS A 168 8.74 -5.53 22.48
CA LYS A 168 7.48 -4.92 22.94
C LYS A 168 6.16 -5.34 22.25
N ARG A 169 5.20 -5.58 23.14
CA ARG A 169 3.77 -5.88 22.94
C ARG A 169 3.12 -5.10 21.79
N ARG A 170 2.07 -5.73 21.27
CA ARG A 170 1.02 -5.28 20.32
C ARG A 170 0.64 -3.80 20.33
N GLU A 171 0.85 -3.05 21.40
CA GLU A 171 0.38 -1.68 21.57
C GLU A 171 1.34 -0.59 21.04
N LYS A 172 2.57 -0.94 20.65
CA LYS A 172 3.59 0.08 20.33
C LYS A 172 4.10 0.08 18.90
N TRP A 173 3.70 -0.88 18.08
CA TRP A 173 4.25 -1.00 16.72
C TRP A 173 3.93 0.20 15.83
N GLN A 174 2.77 0.82 16.04
CA GLN A 174 2.36 2.04 15.34
C GLN A 174 3.33 3.19 15.61
N ASN A 175 4.13 3.15 16.68
CA ASN A 175 5.16 4.14 16.98
C ASN A 175 6.47 3.89 16.22
N TYR A 176 6.53 2.89 15.34
CA TYR A 176 7.73 2.55 14.60
C TYR A 176 7.51 2.56 13.09
N THR A 177 8.59 2.86 12.37
CA THR A 177 8.73 2.72 10.93
C THR A 177 9.95 1.87 10.61
N ILE A 178 10.06 1.45 9.36
CA ILE A 178 11.19 0.68 8.87
C ILE A 178 12.01 1.53 7.94
N ASN A 179 13.32 1.45 8.08
CA ASN A 179 14.28 1.98 7.13
C ASN A 179 15.03 0.81 6.47
N TRP A 180 14.57 0.39 5.29
CA TRP A 180 15.24 -0.66 4.51
C TRP A 180 16.63 -0.26 3.99
N ASN A 181 17.04 1.00 4.16
CA ASN A 181 18.40 1.47 3.84
C ASN A 181 19.39 1.17 4.98
N ALA A 182 18.88 1.01 6.20
CA ALA A 182 19.71 0.73 7.36
C ALA A 182 20.04 -0.76 7.48
N ARG A 183 21.10 -1.08 8.23
CA ARG A 183 21.56 -2.45 8.49
C ARG A 183 21.20 -2.90 9.90
N GLY A 184 20.91 -4.18 10.06
CA GLY A 184 20.66 -4.82 11.36
C GLY A 184 19.62 -4.08 12.20
N LYS A 185 19.93 -3.85 13.49
CA LYS A 185 19.06 -3.19 14.47
C LYS A 185 18.64 -1.76 14.12
N LYS A 186 19.34 -1.09 13.20
CA LYS A 186 19.01 0.28 12.76
C LYS A 186 17.88 0.32 11.73
N LYS A 187 17.37 -0.84 11.29
CA LYS A 187 16.22 -0.91 10.37
C LYS A 187 14.91 -0.47 11.02
N LEU A 188 14.76 -0.64 12.34
CA LEU A 188 13.60 -0.16 13.07
C LEU A 188 13.88 1.25 13.58
N GLU A 189 13.02 2.21 13.26
CA GLU A 189 13.14 3.60 13.67
C GLU A 189 11.86 4.04 14.39
N GLU A 190 11.98 4.96 15.35
CA GLU A 190 10.82 5.63 15.91
C GLU A 190 10.15 6.47 14.82
N ARG A 191 8.83 6.34 14.74
CA ARG A 191 8.01 6.98 13.72
C ARG A 191 8.07 8.49 13.87
N ARG A 192 8.45 9.16 12.79
CA ARG A 192 8.47 10.62 12.71
C ARG A 192 7.33 11.18 11.86
N GLN A 193 6.92 10.47 10.81
CA GLN A 193 5.77 10.80 9.98
C GLN A 193 4.68 9.76 10.22
N ARG A 194 3.51 10.22 10.69
CA ARG A 194 2.40 9.36 11.11
C ARG A 194 1.65 8.75 9.94
N ASN A 195 1.60 9.47 8.84
CA ASN A 195 0.85 9.12 7.65
C ASN A 195 1.53 9.68 6.40
N MET A 196 0.96 9.32 5.25
CA MET A 196 1.45 9.74 3.95
C MET A 196 1.32 11.26 3.72
N GLY A 197 0.41 11.95 4.42
CA GLY A 197 0.32 13.41 4.40
C GLY A 197 1.54 14.07 5.02
N GLU A 198 1.85 13.73 6.28
CA GLU A 198 3.04 14.24 6.96
C GLU A 198 4.33 13.88 6.21
N LEU A 199 4.39 12.69 5.59
CA LEU A 199 5.51 12.29 4.75
C LEU A 199 5.61 13.11 3.47
N PHE A 200 4.48 13.42 2.84
CA PHE A 200 4.42 14.25 1.64
C PHE A 200 4.86 15.69 1.95
N ASP A 201 4.34 16.30 3.01
CA ASP A 201 4.64 17.68 3.39
C ASP A 201 6.14 17.90 3.63
N VAL A 202 6.78 17.00 4.39
CA VAL A 202 8.22 17.06 4.69
C VAL A 202 9.10 16.91 3.44
N LEU A 203 8.59 16.25 2.39
CA LEU A 203 9.29 16.16 1.10
C LEU A 203 9.03 17.41 0.26
N GLY A 204 7.82 17.98 0.32
CA GLY A 204 7.44 19.20 -0.40
C GLY A 204 8.22 20.44 0.06
N GLU A 205 8.42 20.59 1.38
CA GLU A 205 9.27 21.65 1.96
C GLU A 205 10.71 21.67 1.43
N ARG A 206 11.15 20.57 0.81
CA ARG A 206 12.51 20.39 0.28
C ARG A 206 12.55 20.40 -1.26
N GLY A 207 11.44 20.72 -1.93
CA GLY A 207 11.33 20.71 -3.40
C GLY A 207 11.48 19.32 -4.02
N ILE A 208 11.23 18.24 -3.27
CA ILE A 208 11.43 16.86 -3.73
C ILE A 208 10.20 16.31 -4.47
N VAL A 209 9.01 16.73 -4.04
CA VAL A 209 7.71 16.32 -4.59
C VAL A 209 6.91 17.53 -5.04
#